data_AF-A0A1Z7ZR90-F1
#
_entry.id   AF-A0A1Z7ZR90-F1
#
_cell.length_a   1.000
_cell.length_b   1.000
_cell.length_c   1.000
_cell.angle_alpha   90.00
_cell.angle_beta   90.00
_cell.angle_gamma   90.00
#
_symmetry.space_group_name_H-M   'P 1'
#
loop_
_entity.id
_entity.type
_entity.pdbx_description
1 polymer ?
#
loop_
_entity_poly.entity_id
_entity_poly.type
_entity_poly.pdbx_seq_one_letter_code
_entity_poly.pdbx_strand_id
1 'polypeptide(L)'
;MNSTHHIYIALGSNQGDRLKHLQDAVDLIFSEIGKINNIAKVYNTPAFGFEGDDFLNSCILIETDFSAEVVLQKLQDIEIKLGRKKTQSETYEARTIDLDILFFNAECIESELLVVPHPELQNRQFVLQPLNDIAAKFVHPKLQKTIEELSFECDDKSDMEVIKMWLKNPSKQFDFSSYNYIAIEGNIGAGKTSLAHKISSDFNAKLILERFADNPFLPKFYEEPQRYAFTLEMSFLADRYQQISDDLSQLDLFKDFIVSDYDIYKSLIFSKITLPEDEFKLYRKLFYLMYKDIAKPELYVYLYQNTERLQENIKKRGRDYEQNIEDEYLEKINSGYLDFLKNQSELNVKIIDISDKDFVNNRADYLWLLGKICG
;
A
#
# COMPACT_ATOMS: atom_id res chain seq x y z
N MET A 1 -11.99 -10.24 3.51
CA MET A 1 -11.29 -8.93 3.54
C MET A 1 -10.56 -8.89 4.87
N ASN A 2 -9.24 -8.81 4.86
CA ASN A 2 -8.53 -8.51 6.11
C ASN A 2 -8.94 -7.11 6.53
N SER A 3 -9.33 -6.93 7.79
CA SER A 3 -9.63 -5.61 8.34
C SER A 3 -8.33 -4.86 8.47
N THR A 4 -8.30 -3.63 7.95
CA THR A 4 -7.16 -2.75 8.15
C THR A 4 -7.30 -2.04 9.49
N HIS A 5 -6.25 -2.06 10.29
CA HIS A 5 -6.20 -1.59 11.68
C HIS A 5 -5.34 -0.34 11.82
N HIS A 6 -5.76 0.59 12.68
CA HIS A 6 -5.03 1.80 13.03
C HIS A 6 -4.39 1.63 14.41
N ILE A 7 -3.08 1.85 14.51
CA ILE A 7 -2.32 1.60 15.74
C ILE A 7 -1.48 2.81 16.08
N TYR A 8 -1.59 3.28 17.32
CA TYR A 8 -0.75 4.34 17.86
C TYR A 8 0.39 3.70 18.66
N ILE A 9 1.63 4.01 18.28
CA ILE A 9 2.82 3.42 18.88
C ILE A 9 3.70 4.53 19.45
N ALA A 10 4.01 4.45 20.74
CA ALA A 10 5.02 5.30 21.37
C ALA A 10 6.42 4.79 21.04
N LEU A 11 7.34 5.71 20.80
CA LEU A 11 8.76 5.44 20.55
C LEU A 11 9.59 6.15 21.62
N GLY A 12 10.50 5.44 22.29
CA GLY A 12 11.39 6.02 23.30
C GLY A 12 12.82 5.50 23.17
N SER A 13 13.83 6.37 23.29
CA SER A 13 15.25 5.95 23.30
C SER A 13 16.10 6.85 24.20
N ASN A 14 16.97 6.26 25.02
CA ASN A 14 17.89 7.02 25.88
C ASN A 14 19.37 6.61 25.80
N GLN A 15 19.74 5.60 25.01
CA GLN A 15 21.14 5.19 24.85
C GLN A 15 21.69 5.47 23.45
N GLY A 16 22.97 5.82 23.36
CA GLY A 16 23.69 5.94 22.10
C GLY A 16 23.13 7.03 21.18
N ASP A 17 23.05 6.75 19.88
CA ASP A 17 22.48 7.67 18.89
C ASP A 17 20.95 7.60 18.92
N ARG A 18 20.36 8.25 19.93
CA ARG A 18 18.93 8.17 20.27
C ARG A 18 18.03 8.49 19.08
N LEU A 19 18.36 9.52 18.31
CA LEU A 19 17.54 9.92 17.16
C LEU A 19 17.64 8.90 16.03
N LYS A 20 18.83 8.37 15.78
CA LYS A 20 19.01 7.29 14.81
C LYS A 20 18.20 6.06 15.19
N HIS A 21 18.19 5.65 16.45
CA HIS A 21 17.37 4.50 16.89
C HIS A 21 15.89 4.72 16.65
N LEU A 22 15.37 5.92 16.93
CA LEU A 22 13.98 6.28 16.61
C LEU A 22 13.71 6.19 15.10
N GLN A 23 14.63 6.67 14.25
CA GLN A 23 14.48 6.58 12.79
C GLN A 23 14.55 5.14 12.30
N ASP A 24 15.54 4.36 12.76
CA ASP A 24 15.71 2.95 12.37
C ASP A 24 14.47 2.14 12.80
N ALA A 25 13.86 2.45 13.94
CA ALA A 25 12.60 1.84 14.37
C ALA A 25 11.44 2.19 13.43
N VAL A 26 11.30 3.46 13.02
CA VAL A 26 10.29 3.87 12.03
C VAL A 26 10.48 3.15 10.69
N ASP A 27 11.72 3.00 10.23
CA ASP A 27 12.06 2.30 8.98
C ASP A 27 11.71 0.81 9.04
N LEU A 28 12.00 0.15 10.18
CA LEU A 28 11.66 -1.25 10.41
C LEU A 28 10.15 -1.47 10.58
N ILE A 29 9.45 -0.58 11.29
CA ILE A 29 7.99 -0.64 11.41
C ILE A 29 7.33 -0.46 10.03
N PHE A 30 7.84 0.48 9.23
CA PHE A 30 7.37 0.69 7.86
C PHE A 30 7.54 -0.54 6.98
N SER A 31 8.66 -1.27 7.12
CA SER A 31 8.96 -2.43 6.27
C SER A 31 8.33 -3.74 6.74
N GLU A 32 8.21 -3.94 8.06
CA GLU A 32 7.83 -5.23 8.64
C GLU A 32 6.39 -5.28 9.19
N ILE A 33 5.78 -4.13 9.47
CA ILE A 33 4.48 -4.03 10.17
C ILE A 33 3.43 -3.35 9.30
N GLY A 34 3.64 -2.11 8.88
CA GLY A 34 2.54 -1.33 8.30
C GLY A 34 2.95 0.01 7.68
N LYS A 35 2.00 0.67 7.02
CA LYS A 35 2.19 2.02 6.48
C LYS A 35 2.24 3.01 7.65
N ILE A 36 3.13 4.00 7.56
CA ILE A 36 3.20 5.10 8.53
C ILE A 36 2.31 6.24 8.02
N ASN A 37 1.24 6.57 8.74
CA ASN A 37 0.30 7.61 8.34
C ASN A 37 0.72 8.97 8.93
N ASN A 38 1.08 9.00 10.22
CA ASN A 38 1.53 10.21 10.90
C ASN A 38 2.73 9.94 11.80
N ILE A 39 3.59 10.94 11.95
CA ILE A 39 4.70 10.94 12.90
C ILE A 39 4.64 12.25 13.68
N ALA A 40 4.62 12.15 15.01
CA ALA A 40 4.64 13.30 15.90
C ALA A 40 6.01 13.97 15.90
N LYS A 41 6.10 15.16 16.54
CA LYS A 41 7.39 15.75 16.86
C LYS A 41 8.18 14.84 17.81
N VAL A 42 9.48 15.08 17.90
CA VAL A 42 10.34 14.41 18.88
C VAL A 42 10.55 15.36 20.07
N TYR A 43 10.44 14.80 21.26
CA TYR A 43 10.54 15.52 22.54
C TYR A 43 11.72 14.96 23.32
N ASN A 44 12.58 15.85 23.83
CA ASN A 44 13.59 15.50 24.81
C ASN A 44 12.99 15.64 26.22
N THR A 45 13.16 14.62 27.04
CA THR A 45 12.64 14.56 28.41
C THR A 45 13.68 13.97 29.35
N PRO A 46 13.82 14.44 30.59
CA PRO A 46 14.70 13.81 31.58
C PRO A 46 14.37 12.33 31.80
N ALA A 47 15.35 11.55 32.29
CA ALA A 47 15.10 10.16 32.69
C ALA A 47 14.04 10.08 33.80
N PHE A 48 13.03 9.24 33.61
CA PHE A 48 11.92 9.08 34.55
C PHE A 48 12.17 7.90 35.50
N GLY A 49 12.31 8.17 36.79
CA GLY A 49 12.39 7.13 37.83
C GLY A 49 13.77 6.49 38.06
N PHE A 50 14.83 6.95 37.40
CA PHE A 50 16.22 6.54 37.63
C PHE A 50 17.23 7.61 37.16
N GLU A 51 18.50 7.54 37.59
CA GLU A 51 19.57 8.40 37.05
C GLU A 51 20.04 7.88 35.69
N GLY A 52 19.91 8.67 34.63
CA GLY A 52 20.35 8.32 33.29
C GLY A 52 20.30 9.49 32.31
N ASP A 53 20.75 9.25 31.09
CA ASP A 53 20.64 10.21 29.99
C ASP A 53 19.17 10.50 29.65
N ASP A 54 18.92 11.70 29.14
CA ASP A 54 17.59 12.11 28.66
C ASP A 54 17.03 11.12 27.63
N PHE A 55 15.71 11.00 27.59
CA PHE A 55 14.98 10.26 26.57
C PHE A 55 14.60 11.16 25.41
N LEU A 56 14.66 10.61 24.19
CA LEU A 56 13.90 11.12 23.06
C LEU A 56 12.62 10.30 22.93
N ASN A 57 11.48 10.99 22.92
CA ASN A 57 10.15 10.40 22.82
C ASN A 57 9.39 10.92 21.59
N SER A 58 8.63 10.04 20.95
CA SER A 58 7.71 10.39 19.86
C SER A 58 6.54 9.41 19.79
N CYS A 59 5.59 9.67 18.90
CA CYS A 59 4.46 8.79 18.63
C CYS A 59 4.24 8.69 17.12
N ILE A 60 3.87 7.50 16.65
CA ILE A 60 3.49 7.27 15.25
C ILE A 60 2.10 6.65 15.17
N LEU A 61 1.38 6.98 14.11
CA LEU A 61 0.16 6.29 13.71
C LEU A 61 0.48 5.41 12.50
N ILE A 62 0.19 4.12 12.62
CA ILE A 62 0.38 3.16 11.53
C ILE A 62 -0.92 2.51 11.11
N GLU A 63 -0.92 2.00 9.88
CA GLU A 63 -2.00 1.25 9.27
C GLU A 63 -1.49 -0.16 8.88
N THR A 64 -2.16 -1.21 9.33
CA THR A 64 -1.71 -2.61 9.13
C THR A 64 -2.86 -3.61 9.09
N ASP A 65 -2.65 -4.73 8.41
CA ASP A 65 -3.59 -5.87 8.38
C ASP A 65 -3.28 -6.93 9.46
N PHE A 66 -2.27 -6.69 10.32
CA PHE A 66 -1.90 -7.58 11.41
C PHE A 66 -2.78 -7.39 12.66
N SER A 67 -3.02 -8.47 13.39
CA SER A 67 -3.66 -8.41 14.71
C SER A 67 -2.74 -7.75 15.74
N ALA A 68 -3.32 -7.29 16.86
CA ALA A 68 -2.58 -6.64 17.93
C ALA A 68 -1.46 -7.54 18.50
N GLU A 69 -1.67 -8.86 18.63
CA GLU A 69 -0.64 -9.78 19.12
C GLU A 69 0.52 -9.94 18.14
N VAL A 70 0.22 -10.00 16.84
CA VAL A 70 1.26 -10.09 15.79
C VAL A 70 2.08 -8.80 15.74
N VAL A 71 1.43 -7.64 15.92
CA VAL A 71 2.12 -6.35 16.00
C VAL A 71 3.03 -6.28 17.22
N LEU A 72 2.55 -6.68 18.41
CA LEU A 72 3.36 -6.72 19.62
C LEU A 72 4.62 -7.57 19.43
N GLN A 73 4.47 -8.79 18.88
CA GLN A 73 5.61 -9.69 18.64
C GLN A 73 6.63 -9.05 17.67
N LYS A 74 6.15 -8.42 16.59
CA LYS A 74 7.02 -7.74 15.62
C LYS A 74 7.75 -6.55 16.23
N LEU A 75 7.08 -5.76 17.08
CA LEU A 75 7.73 -4.64 17.79
C LEU A 75 8.84 -5.16 18.70
N GLN A 76 8.59 -6.21 19.48
CA GLN A 76 9.62 -6.85 20.33
C GLN A 76 10.80 -7.36 19.50
N ASP A 77 10.55 -7.95 18.33
CA ASP A 77 11.61 -8.39 17.42
C ASP A 77 12.43 -7.22 16.88
N ILE A 78 11.79 -6.09 16.55
CA ILE A 78 12.45 -4.84 16.14
C ILE A 78 13.34 -4.31 17.25
N GLU A 79 12.86 -4.27 18.49
CA GLU A 79 13.66 -3.82 19.62
C GLU A 79 14.92 -4.67 19.81
N ILE A 80 14.78 -6.00 19.70
CA ILE A 80 15.92 -6.94 19.77
C ILE A 80 16.91 -6.67 18.62
N LYS A 81 16.42 -6.46 17.39
CA LYS A 81 17.26 -6.12 16.22
C LYS A 81 18.04 -4.83 16.43
N LEU A 82 17.44 -3.85 17.09
CA LEU A 82 18.06 -2.56 17.40
C LEU A 82 18.91 -2.56 18.68
N GLY A 83 19.13 -3.72 19.30
CA GLY A 83 20.10 -3.90 20.38
C GLY A 83 19.51 -3.99 21.78
N ARG A 84 18.17 -4.07 21.93
CA ARG A 84 17.54 -4.37 23.22
C ARG A 84 18.01 -5.75 23.70
N LYS A 85 18.71 -5.77 24.84
CA LYS A 85 19.09 -7.02 25.52
C LYS A 85 17.88 -7.54 26.28
N LYS A 86 17.61 -8.85 26.20
CA LYS A 86 16.61 -9.49 27.07
C LYS A 86 17.10 -9.47 28.51
N THR A 87 16.53 -8.61 29.34
CA THR A 87 16.78 -8.58 30.80
C THR A 87 15.58 -9.12 31.57
N GLN A 88 15.85 -9.76 32.72
CA GLN A 88 14.86 -10.39 33.61
C GLN A 88 14.39 -9.44 34.74
N SER A 89 14.64 -8.14 34.68
CA SER A 89 14.34 -7.17 35.74
C SER A 89 13.08 -6.34 35.45
N GLU A 90 12.26 -6.13 36.48
CA GLU A 90 11.03 -5.29 36.46
C GLU A 90 11.32 -3.79 36.68
N THR A 91 12.60 -3.37 36.69
CA THR A 91 13.02 -1.98 36.94
C THR A 91 13.15 -1.16 35.66
N TYR A 92 12.84 0.15 35.73
CA TYR A 92 13.14 1.11 34.66
C TYR A 92 14.66 1.17 34.47
N GLU A 93 15.13 0.76 33.30
CA GLU A 93 16.54 0.73 32.93
C GLU A 93 16.73 1.47 31.61
N ALA A 94 17.95 1.93 31.35
CA ALA A 94 18.29 2.55 30.09
C ALA A 94 18.18 1.54 28.93
N ARG A 95 17.47 1.94 27.86
CA ARG A 95 17.12 1.13 26.69
C ARG A 95 17.58 1.80 25.40
N THR A 96 18.02 0.96 24.45
CA THR A 96 18.40 1.42 23.11
C THR A 96 17.18 1.90 22.31
N ILE A 97 16.04 1.24 22.46
CA ILE A 97 14.73 1.64 21.92
C ILE A 97 13.64 0.94 22.75
N ASP A 98 12.49 1.61 22.89
CA ASP A 98 11.27 1.11 23.53
C ASP A 98 10.07 1.44 22.64
N LEU A 99 9.25 0.43 22.33
CA LEU A 99 8.14 0.51 21.39
C LEU A 99 6.85 -0.02 22.05
N ASP A 100 5.96 0.89 22.44
CA ASP A 100 4.72 0.54 23.14
C ASP A 100 3.48 0.80 22.29
N ILE A 101 2.57 -0.18 22.22
CA ILE A 101 1.25 -0.01 21.62
C ILE A 101 0.37 0.78 22.60
N LEU A 102 0.02 2.02 22.24
CA LEU A 102 -0.87 2.87 23.04
C LEU A 102 -2.33 2.54 22.80
N PHE A 103 -2.71 2.40 21.53
CA PHE A 103 -4.07 2.13 21.08
C PHE A 103 -4.05 1.22 19.86
N PHE A 104 -5.05 0.35 19.77
CA PHE A 104 -5.35 -0.48 18.62
C PHE A 104 -6.81 -0.23 18.26
N ASN A 105 -7.05 0.42 17.12
CA ASN A 105 -8.33 1.01 16.77
C ASN A 105 -8.89 1.83 17.96
N ALA A 106 -10.18 1.66 18.27
CA ALA A 106 -10.84 2.15 19.48
C ALA A 106 -11.23 0.99 20.41
N GLU A 107 -10.41 -0.07 20.45
CA GLU A 107 -10.71 -1.31 21.16
C GLU A 107 -10.05 -1.34 22.56
N CYS A 108 -10.64 -2.13 23.46
CA CYS A 108 -10.04 -2.51 24.73
C CYS A 108 -9.64 -3.99 24.66
N ILE A 109 -8.34 -4.26 24.79
CA ILE A 109 -7.75 -5.60 24.78
C ILE A 109 -7.15 -5.84 26.17
N GLU A 110 -7.56 -6.90 26.84
CA GLU A 110 -6.98 -7.34 28.10
C GLU A 110 -6.59 -8.82 27.95
N SER A 111 -5.28 -9.09 27.93
CA SER A 111 -4.71 -10.44 27.84
C SER A 111 -3.46 -10.54 28.72
N GLU A 112 -2.93 -11.75 28.90
CA GLU A 112 -1.66 -11.95 29.63
C GLU A 112 -0.46 -11.27 28.96
N LEU A 113 -0.52 -11.04 27.65
CA LEU A 113 0.59 -10.53 26.85
C LEU A 113 0.45 -9.04 26.49
N LEU A 114 -0.77 -8.54 26.41
CA LEU A 114 -1.07 -7.20 25.90
C LEU A 114 -2.28 -6.59 26.61
N VAL A 115 -2.12 -5.34 27.04
CA VAL A 115 -3.20 -4.48 27.55
C VAL A 115 -3.27 -3.22 26.68
N VAL A 116 -4.41 -3.00 26.03
CA VAL A 116 -4.71 -1.81 25.21
C VAL A 116 -6.07 -1.25 25.63
N PRO A 117 -6.25 0.07 25.79
CA PRO A 117 -5.22 1.10 25.77
C PRO A 117 -4.13 0.89 26.81
N HIS A 118 -2.91 1.34 26.51
CA HIS A 118 -1.77 1.17 27.43
C HIS A 118 -2.10 1.73 28.82
N PRO A 119 -1.97 0.95 29.91
CA PRO A 119 -2.58 1.27 31.21
C PRO A 119 -2.01 2.52 31.88
N GLU A 120 -0.78 2.89 31.55
CA GLU A 120 -0.09 4.06 32.13
C GLU A 120 -0.06 5.28 31.21
N LEU A 121 -0.70 5.24 30.03
CA LEU A 121 -0.55 6.32 29.05
C LEU A 121 -1.08 7.66 29.61
N GLN A 122 -2.17 7.65 30.35
CA GLN A 122 -2.80 8.84 30.93
C GLN A 122 -1.98 9.50 32.06
N ASN A 123 -1.01 8.76 32.62
CA ASN A 123 -0.19 9.23 33.74
C ASN A 123 1.14 9.85 33.26
N ARG A 124 1.40 9.87 31.95
CA ARG A 124 2.72 10.18 31.38
C ARG A 124 2.61 11.25 30.32
N GLN A 125 3.11 12.44 30.64
CA GLN A 125 3.05 13.57 29.72
C GLN A 125 3.94 13.32 28.48
N PHE A 126 5.03 12.53 28.63
CA PHE A 126 5.96 12.24 27.53
C PHE A 126 5.36 11.29 26.49
N VAL A 127 4.25 10.62 26.84
CA VAL A 127 3.44 9.80 25.94
C VAL A 127 2.27 10.60 25.38
N LEU A 128 1.55 11.33 26.25
CA LEU A 128 0.38 12.11 25.86
C LEU A 128 0.72 13.25 24.91
N GLN A 129 1.82 13.96 25.12
CA GLN A 129 2.16 15.13 24.31
C GLN A 129 2.46 14.76 22.83
N PRO A 130 3.33 13.78 22.50
CA PRO A 130 3.49 13.32 21.12
C PRO A 130 2.21 12.73 20.52
N LEU A 131 1.41 12.02 21.32
CA LEU A 131 0.14 11.48 20.84
C LEU A 131 -0.86 12.61 20.50
N ASN A 132 -0.94 13.64 21.35
CA ASN A 132 -1.82 14.79 21.15
C ASN A 132 -1.50 15.53 19.84
N ASP A 133 -0.22 15.64 19.49
CA ASP A 133 0.26 16.24 18.24
C ASP A 133 -0.32 15.59 16.97
N ILE A 134 -0.69 14.29 17.02
CA ILE A 134 -1.23 13.55 15.87
C ILE A 134 -2.68 13.07 16.06
N ALA A 135 -3.20 13.10 17.29
CA ALA A 135 -4.45 12.45 17.67
C ALA A 135 -5.26 13.20 18.74
N ALA A 136 -5.14 14.53 18.84
CA ALA A 136 -5.78 15.34 19.88
C ALA A 136 -7.25 15.00 20.15
N LYS A 137 -8.03 14.78 19.08
CA LYS A 137 -9.49 14.51 19.14
C LYS A 137 -9.84 13.03 19.29
N PHE A 138 -8.85 12.13 19.30
CA PHE A 138 -9.11 10.71 19.50
C PHE A 138 -9.64 10.48 20.91
N VAL A 139 -10.73 9.72 21.03
CA VAL A 139 -11.40 9.46 22.31
C VAL A 139 -10.89 8.16 22.91
N HIS A 140 -10.36 8.22 24.12
CA HIS A 140 -9.93 7.06 24.87
C HIS A 140 -11.12 6.14 25.18
N PRO A 141 -11.13 4.86 24.75
CA PRO A 141 -12.32 4.01 24.85
C PRO A 141 -12.72 3.65 26.29
N LYS A 142 -11.76 3.57 27.22
CA LYS A 142 -12.03 3.37 28.66
C LYS A 142 -12.41 4.64 29.42
N LEU A 143 -11.65 5.72 29.26
CA LEU A 143 -11.82 6.96 30.02
C LEU A 143 -12.86 7.92 29.43
N GLN A 144 -13.25 7.72 28.17
CA GLN A 144 -14.21 8.56 27.43
C GLN A 144 -13.82 10.04 27.40
N LYS A 145 -12.51 10.30 27.36
CA LYS A 145 -11.90 11.63 27.20
C LYS A 145 -11.05 11.67 25.95
N THR A 146 -10.96 12.84 25.34
CA THR A 146 -10.04 13.10 24.24
C THR A 146 -8.59 13.07 24.73
N ILE A 147 -7.63 12.80 23.84
CA ILE A 147 -6.21 12.89 24.18
C ILE A 147 -5.83 14.30 24.63
N GLU A 148 -6.45 15.33 24.04
CA GLU A 148 -6.26 16.73 24.46
C GLU A 148 -6.67 16.95 25.92
N GLU A 149 -7.84 16.46 26.33
CA GLU A 149 -8.30 16.53 27.72
C GLU A 149 -7.37 15.76 28.68
N LEU A 150 -6.96 14.54 28.30
CA LEU A 150 -6.03 13.75 29.11
C LEU A 150 -4.68 14.44 29.28
N SER A 151 -4.16 15.05 28.21
CA SER A 151 -2.91 15.83 28.27
C SER A 151 -3.03 17.08 29.16
N PHE A 152 -4.22 17.67 29.29
CA PHE A 152 -4.43 18.83 30.16
C PHE A 152 -4.55 18.42 31.64
N GLU A 153 -5.11 17.24 31.91
CA GLU A 153 -5.31 16.71 33.26
C GLU A 153 -4.11 15.93 33.83
N CYS A 154 -3.08 15.68 33.03
CA CYS A 154 -1.94 14.87 33.45
C CYS A 154 -1.15 15.54 34.58
N ASP A 155 -0.91 14.80 35.67
CA ASP A 155 -0.14 15.28 36.83
C ASP A 155 1.38 15.28 36.60
N ASP A 156 1.86 14.65 35.53
CA ASP A 156 3.28 14.60 35.15
C ASP A 156 3.75 15.96 34.63
N LYS A 157 4.61 16.62 35.43
CA LYS A 157 5.19 17.94 35.13
C LYS A 157 6.63 17.86 34.62
N SER A 158 7.02 16.71 34.07
CA SER A 158 8.35 16.54 33.48
C SER A 158 8.62 17.62 32.43
N ASP A 159 9.81 18.22 32.48
CA ASP A 159 10.22 19.22 31.49
C ASP A 159 10.34 18.56 30.11
N MET A 160 9.74 19.20 29.10
CA MET A 160 9.75 18.70 27.72
C MET A 160 10.22 19.76 26.76
N GLU A 161 11.23 19.40 25.98
CA GLU A 161 11.76 20.27 24.94
C GLU A 161 11.54 19.64 23.58
N VAL A 162 10.86 20.36 22.68
CA VAL A 162 10.76 19.95 21.28
C VAL A 162 12.13 20.07 20.63
N ILE A 163 12.65 18.96 20.10
CA ILE A 163 13.90 19.02 19.33
C ILE A 163 13.62 19.49 17.89
N LYS A 164 14.54 20.26 17.31
CA LYS A 164 14.42 20.78 15.93
C LYS A 164 14.85 19.76 14.87
N MET A 165 14.61 18.47 15.13
CA MET A 165 14.91 17.36 14.21
C MET A 165 13.65 16.52 14.02
N TRP A 166 13.46 16.03 12.81
CA TRP A 166 12.23 15.35 12.40
C TRP A 166 12.54 13.94 11.94
N LEU A 167 11.75 12.99 12.41
CA LEU A 167 11.73 11.64 11.85
C LEU A 167 11.14 11.72 10.43
N LYS A 168 11.73 10.97 9.51
CA LYS A 168 11.32 10.90 8.11
C LYS A 168 10.36 9.75 7.92
N ASN A 169 9.27 10.00 7.20
CA ASN A 169 8.38 8.94 6.75
C ASN A 169 9.04 8.18 5.58
N PRO A 170 9.34 6.87 5.71
CA PRO A 170 10.03 6.11 4.67
C PRO A 170 9.24 6.00 3.38
N SER A 171 7.90 6.15 3.41
CA SER A 171 7.07 6.12 2.21
C SER A 171 7.45 7.19 1.18
N LYS A 172 8.03 8.31 1.63
CA LYS A 172 8.48 9.42 0.77
C LYS A 172 9.61 9.05 -0.18
N GLN A 173 10.26 7.90 -0.01
CA GLN A 173 11.24 7.41 -0.99
C GLN A 173 10.58 6.93 -2.28
N PHE A 174 9.28 6.64 -2.26
CA PHE A 174 8.50 6.26 -3.44
C PHE A 174 7.75 7.48 -3.95
N ASP A 175 8.32 8.16 -4.93
CA ASP A 175 7.73 9.36 -5.50
C ASP A 175 6.94 9.01 -6.77
N PHE A 176 5.61 9.10 -6.66
CA PHE A 176 4.68 8.98 -7.78
C PHE A 176 4.22 10.35 -8.30
N SER A 177 4.53 11.44 -7.59
CA SER A 177 4.06 12.79 -7.91
C SER A 177 4.66 13.35 -9.20
N SER A 178 5.70 12.72 -9.72
CA SER A 178 6.25 13.01 -11.05
C SER A 178 5.33 12.58 -12.20
N TYR A 179 4.27 11.81 -11.92
CA TYR A 179 3.35 11.28 -12.91
C TYR A 179 1.92 11.71 -12.61
N ASN A 180 1.23 12.30 -13.58
CA ASN A 180 -0.21 12.60 -13.48
C ASN A 180 -1.07 11.37 -13.76
N TYR A 181 -0.57 10.44 -14.60
CA TYR A 181 -1.30 9.25 -15.00
C TYR A 181 -0.37 8.05 -15.18
N ILE A 182 -0.66 6.97 -14.44
CA ILE A 182 0.04 5.70 -14.44
C ILE A 182 -0.91 4.59 -14.85
N ALA A 183 -0.52 3.77 -15.81
CA ALA A 183 -1.25 2.56 -16.19
C ALA A 183 -0.46 1.31 -15.77
N ILE A 184 -1.13 0.40 -15.06
CA ILE A 184 -0.58 -0.90 -14.67
C ILE A 184 -1.18 -1.96 -15.58
N GLU A 185 -0.31 -2.65 -16.29
CA GLU A 185 -0.64 -3.59 -17.35
C GLU A 185 0.04 -4.94 -17.13
N GLY A 186 -0.45 -5.97 -17.81
CA GLY A 186 -0.07 -7.34 -17.50
C GLY A 186 -1.15 -8.36 -17.83
N ASN A 187 -0.76 -9.63 -17.87
CA ASN A 187 -1.65 -10.71 -18.25
C ASN A 187 -2.79 -10.96 -17.23
N ILE A 188 -3.77 -11.78 -17.61
CA ILE A 188 -4.86 -12.24 -16.73
C ILE A 188 -4.23 -12.99 -15.56
N GLY A 189 -4.51 -12.56 -14.32
CA GLY A 189 -3.89 -13.14 -13.12
C GLY A 189 -2.60 -12.46 -12.65
N ALA A 190 -2.07 -11.45 -13.37
CA ALA A 190 -0.80 -10.80 -13.02
C ALA A 190 -0.82 -9.89 -11.76
N GLY A 191 -1.98 -9.68 -11.14
CA GLY A 191 -2.10 -8.82 -9.94
C GLY A 191 -2.27 -7.32 -10.18
N LYS A 192 -2.56 -6.88 -11.41
CA LYS A 192 -2.75 -5.46 -11.78
C LYS A 192 -3.69 -4.69 -10.83
N THR A 193 -4.92 -5.19 -10.69
CA THR A 193 -5.95 -4.59 -9.83
C THR A 193 -5.48 -4.47 -8.39
N SER A 194 -4.80 -5.50 -7.86
CA SER A 194 -4.23 -5.49 -6.51
C SER A 194 -3.17 -4.41 -6.34
N LEU A 195 -2.28 -4.23 -7.32
CA LEU A 195 -1.26 -3.18 -7.27
C LEU A 195 -1.88 -1.79 -7.37
N ALA A 196 -2.85 -1.59 -8.27
CA ALA A 196 -3.54 -0.31 -8.45
C ALA A 196 -4.26 0.13 -7.16
N HIS A 197 -4.98 -0.80 -6.50
CA HIS A 197 -5.59 -0.54 -5.19
C HIS A 197 -4.58 -0.14 -4.12
N LYS A 198 -3.48 -0.89 -4.00
CA LYS A 198 -2.44 -0.59 -3.00
C LYS A 198 -1.82 0.79 -3.25
N ILE A 199 -1.47 1.12 -4.50
CA ILE A 199 -0.92 2.44 -4.85
C ILE A 199 -1.94 3.56 -4.57
N SER A 200 -3.21 3.37 -4.93
CA SER A 200 -4.26 4.36 -4.65
C SER A 200 -4.43 4.63 -3.16
N SER A 201 -4.43 3.57 -2.33
CA SER A 201 -4.54 3.68 -0.87
C SER A 201 -3.30 4.32 -0.24
N ASP A 202 -2.10 3.94 -0.69
CA ASP A 202 -0.85 4.35 -0.05
C ASP A 202 -0.41 5.77 -0.44
N PHE A 203 -0.73 6.20 -1.67
CA PHE A 203 -0.23 7.45 -2.27
C PHE A 203 -1.34 8.40 -2.72
N ASN A 204 -2.57 8.23 -2.21
CA ASN A 204 -3.71 9.12 -2.50
C ASN A 204 -3.99 9.31 -4.00
N ALA A 205 -3.87 8.25 -4.80
CA ALA A 205 -4.19 8.29 -6.22
C ALA A 205 -5.69 8.08 -6.48
N LYS A 206 -6.22 8.69 -7.55
CA LYS A 206 -7.52 8.34 -8.12
C LYS A 206 -7.39 6.96 -8.79
N LEU A 207 -8.23 6.02 -8.38
CA LEU A 207 -8.23 4.67 -8.90
C LEU A 207 -9.21 4.54 -10.07
N ILE A 208 -8.73 4.06 -11.22
CA ILE A 208 -9.57 3.65 -12.36
C ILE A 208 -9.42 2.13 -12.52
N LEU A 209 -10.55 1.42 -12.46
CA LEU A 209 -10.59 -0.04 -12.60
C LEU A 209 -11.30 -0.46 -13.86
N GLU A 210 -10.78 -1.49 -14.51
CA GLU A 210 -11.42 -2.12 -15.65
C GLU A 210 -12.77 -2.76 -15.26
N ARG A 211 -13.82 -2.42 -16.02
CA ARG A 211 -15.17 -2.98 -15.85
C ARG A 211 -15.36 -4.20 -16.75
N PHE A 212 -14.94 -5.38 -16.31
CA PHE A 212 -15.18 -6.63 -17.06
C PHE A 212 -16.29 -7.52 -16.46
N ALA A 213 -16.65 -7.33 -15.18
CA ALA A 213 -17.55 -8.24 -14.47
C ALA A 213 -19.00 -8.21 -15.01
N ASP A 214 -19.46 -7.05 -15.48
CA ASP A 214 -20.83 -6.85 -15.98
C ASP A 214 -20.98 -7.16 -17.48
N ASN A 215 -19.92 -7.65 -18.14
CA ASN A 215 -19.93 -7.86 -19.58
C ASN A 215 -20.70 -9.16 -19.94
N PRO A 216 -21.86 -9.08 -20.63
CA PRO A 216 -22.71 -10.24 -20.92
C PRO A 216 -22.12 -11.18 -22.00
N PHE A 217 -21.05 -10.77 -22.67
CA PHE A 217 -20.38 -11.54 -23.72
C PHE A 217 -19.14 -12.28 -23.19
N LEU A 218 -18.58 -11.88 -22.04
CA LEU A 218 -17.35 -12.46 -21.53
C LEU A 218 -17.49 -13.96 -21.18
N PRO A 219 -18.53 -14.41 -20.45
CA PRO A 219 -18.73 -15.85 -20.24
C PRO A 219 -18.94 -16.61 -21.57
N LYS A 220 -19.72 -16.03 -22.49
CA LYS A 220 -20.03 -16.63 -23.80
C LYS A 220 -18.80 -16.76 -24.70
N PHE A 221 -17.86 -15.84 -24.58
CA PHE A 221 -16.59 -15.90 -25.29
C PHE A 221 -15.74 -17.08 -24.82
N TYR A 222 -15.69 -17.36 -23.52
CA TYR A 222 -14.94 -18.52 -23.02
C TYR A 222 -15.58 -19.86 -23.43
N GLU A 223 -16.89 -19.88 -23.70
CA GLU A 223 -17.60 -21.06 -24.23
C GLU A 223 -17.47 -21.20 -25.76
N GLU A 224 -17.67 -20.12 -26.52
CA GLU A 224 -17.65 -20.10 -27.99
C GLU A 224 -16.82 -18.91 -28.54
N PRO A 225 -15.48 -18.93 -28.47
CA PRO A 225 -14.64 -17.79 -28.84
C PRO A 225 -14.87 -17.31 -30.27
N GLN A 226 -14.99 -18.23 -31.24
CA GLN A 226 -15.17 -17.89 -32.66
C GLN A 226 -16.43 -17.09 -32.94
N ARG A 227 -17.46 -17.20 -32.09
CA ARG A 227 -18.75 -16.54 -32.29
C ARG A 227 -18.81 -15.19 -31.57
N TYR A 228 -18.19 -15.08 -30.40
CA TYR A 228 -18.37 -13.94 -29.51
C TYR A 228 -17.15 -13.02 -29.40
N ALA A 229 -15.98 -13.39 -29.94
CA ALA A 229 -14.76 -12.59 -29.85
C ALA A 229 -14.97 -11.15 -30.34
N PHE A 230 -15.48 -10.96 -31.57
CA PHE A 230 -15.67 -9.61 -32.11
C PHE A 230 -16.62 -8.76 -31.25
N THR A 231 -17.74 -9.34 -30.82
CA THR A 231 -18.71 -8.61 -29.98
C THR A 231 -18.12 -8.26 -28.62
N LEU A 232 -17.36 -9.17 -28.01
CA LEU A 232 -16.67 -8.94 -26.75
C LEU A 232 -15.63 -7.81 -26.88
N GLU A 233 -14.73 -7.89 -27.87
CA GLU A 233 -13.68 -6.89 -28.06
C GLU A 233 -14.25 -5.50 -28.34
N MET A 234 -15.34 -5.41 -29.12
CA MET A 234 -16.04 -4.15 -29.39
C MET A 234 -16.71 -3.59 -28.13
N SER A 235 -17.30 -4.44 -27.28
CA SER A 235 -17.87 -3.99 -26.00
C SER A 235 -16.79 -3.45 -25.06
N PHE A 236 -15.65 -4.14 -24.93
CA PHE A 236 -14.52 -3.64 -24.15
C PHE A 236 -13.98 -2.31 -24.69
N LEU A 237 -13.87 -2.15 -26.01
CA LEU A 237 -13.41 -0.90 -26.60
C LEU A 237 -14.33 0.28 -26.24
N ALA A 238 -15.65 0.07 -26.35
CA ALA A 238 -16.65 1.09 -26.03
C ALA A 238 -16.63 1.45 -24.53
N ASP A 239 -16.65 0.44 -23.65
CA ASP A 239 -16.67 0.63 -22.19
C ASP A 239 -15.41 1.36 -21.70
N ARG A 240 -14.24 0.94 -22.16
CA ARG A 240 -12.95 1.55 -21.80
C ARG A 240 -12.85 3.00 -22.30
N TYR A 241 -13.31 3.28 -23.52
CA TYR A 241 -13.32 4.64 -24.05
C TYR A 241 -14.23 5.56 -23.25
N GLN A 242 -15.46 5.11 -22.95
CA GLN A 242 -16.39 5.88 -22.14
C GLN A 242 -15.80 6.16 -20.75
N GLN A 243 -15.26 5.13 -20.10
CA GLN A 243 -14.67 5.28 -18.77
C GLN A 243 -13.51 6.26 -18.75
N ILE A 244 -12.54 6.11 -19.67
CA ILE A 244 -11.37 6.99 -19.71
C ILE A 244 -11.77 8.42 -20.08
N SER A 245 -12.71 8.61 -21.02
CA SER A 245 -13.23 9.92 -21.39
C SER A 245 -13.93 10.62 -20.21
N ASP A 246 -14.73 9.90 -19.43
CA ASP A 246 -15.46 10.44 -18.28
C ASP A 246 -14.53 10.69 -17.08
N ASP A 247 -13.62 9.74 -16.78
CA ASP A 247 -12.80 9.77 -15.57
C ASP A 247 -11.58 10.70 -15.70
N LEU A 248 -11.00 10.88 -16.90
CA LEU A 248 -9.87 11.80 -17.11
C LEU A 248 -10.32 13.25 -17.26
N SER A 249 -11.56 13.50 -17.71
CA SER A 249 -12.09 14.86 -17.86
C SER A 249 -12.50 15.49 -16.52
N GLN A 250 -12.75 14.66 -15.50
CA GLN A 250 -13.01 15.11 -14.14
C GLN A 250 -11.69 15.28 -13.38
N LEU A 251 -11.22 16.53 -13.34
CA LEU A 251 -10.18 16.97 -12.40
C LEU A 251 -10.66 16.72 -10.97
N ASP A 252 -10.16 15.66 -10.34
CA ASP A 252 -10.35 15.44 -8.92
C ASP A 252 -9.36 16.34 -8.17
N LEU A 253 -9.88 17.45 -7.64
CA LEU A 253 -9.08 18.48 -6.95
C LEU A 253 -8.34 17.93 -5.70
N PHE A 254 -8.69 16.73 -5.22
CA PHE A 254 -8.16 16.14 -3.98
C PHE A 254 -7.22 14.96 -4.21
N LYS A 255 -6.97 14.58 -5.47
CA LYS A 255 -6.10 13.45 -5.81
C LYS A 255 -4.81 13.94 -6.46
N ASP A 256 -3.71 13.33 -6.04
CA ASP A 256 -2.38 13.75 -6.47
C ASP A 256 -2.07 13.29 -7.91
N PHE A 257 -2.58 12.11 -8.29
CA PHE A 257 -2.44 11.53 -9.62
C PHE A 257 -3.47 10.42 -9.87
N ILE A 258 -3.47 9.86 -11.08
CA ILE A 258 -4.35 8.76 -11.51
C ILE A 258 -3.54 7.47 -11.64
N VAL A 259 -4.07 6.38 -11.07
CA VAL A 259 -3.58 5.02 -11.31
C VAL A 259 -4.70 4.16 -11.89
N SER A 260 -4.44 3.54 -13.02
CA SER A 260 -5.35 2.59 -13.68
C SER A 260 -4.80 1.18 -13.66
N ASP A 261 -5.67 0.17 -13.53
CA ASP A 261 -5.29 -1.25 -13.65
C ASP A 261 -5.33 -1.79 -15.09
N TYR A 262 -5.51 -0.88 -16.06
CA TYR A 262 -5.41 -1.12 -17.49
C TYR A 262 -5.08 0.16 -18.27
N ASP A 263 -4.63 -0.02 -19.49
CA ASP A 263 -4.50 0.96 -20.56
C ASP A 263 -5.37 0.52 -21.75
N ILE A 264 -5.88 1.49 -22.50
CA ILE A 264 -6.77 1.22 -23.63
C ILE A 264 -6.11 0.37 -24.74
N TYR A 265 -4.78 0.42 -24.92
CA TYR A 265 -4.07 -0.41 -25.89
C TYR A 265 -4.21 -1.91 -25.64
N LYS A 266 -4.54 -2.32 -24.42
CA LYS A 266 -4.93 -3.70 -24.14
C LYS A 266 -5.96 -4.24 -25.12
N SER A 267 -6.93 -3.42 -25.50
CA SER A 267 -7.97 -3.80 -26.47
C SER A 267 -7.38 -4.18 -27.83
N LEU A 268 -6.33 -3.49 -28.27
CA LEU A 268 -5.64 -3.81 -29.53
C LEU A 268 -4.78 -5.08 -29.41
N ILE A 269 -4.20 -5.34 -28.24
CA ILE A 269 -3.40 -6.55 -27.98
C ILE A 269 -4.31 -7.79 -27.98
N PHE A 270 -5.41 -7.75 -27.23
CA PHE A 270 -6.35 -8.86 -27.10
C PHE A 270 -7.04 -9.17 -28.43
N SER A 271 -7.58 -8.15 -29.10
CA SER A 271 -8.23 -8.32 -30.41
C SER A 271 -7.30 -8.92 -31.49
N LYS A 272 -6.00 -8.64 -31.46
CA LYS A 272 -5.04 -9.25 -32.40
C LYS A 272 -4.92 -10.77 -32.20
N ILE A 273 -5.13 -11.25 -30.97
CA ILE A 273 -5.02 -12.66 -30.60
C ILE A 273 -6.36 -13.38 -30.83
N THR A 274 -7.48 -12.71 -30.54
CA THR A 274 -8.80 -13.32 -30.52
C THR A 274 -9.54 -13.24 -31.86
N LEU A 275 -9.24 -12.24 -32.69
CA LEU A 275 -9.98 -11.99 -33.95
C LEU A 275 -9.28 -12.57 -35.18
N PRO A 276 -10.05 -13.10 -36.15
CA PRO A 276 -9.58 -13.33 -37.51
C PRO A 276 -9.02 -12.06 -38.16
N GLU A 277 -8.14 -12.22 -39.16
CA GLU A 277 -7.39 -11.10 -39.75
C GLU A 277 -8.28 -9.97 -40.30
N ASP A 278 -9.38 -10.31 -40.97
CA ASP A 278 -10.28 -9.31 -41.56
C ASP A 278 -11.10 -8.55 -40.50
N GLU A 279 -11.52 -9.23 -39.43
CA GLU A 279 -12.17 -8.60 -38.28
C GLU A 279 -11.20 -7.72 -37.50
N PHE A 280 -9.97 -8.18 -37.29
CA PHE A 280 -8.91 -7.40 -36.65
C PHE A 280 -8.58 -6.12 -37.44
N LYS A 281 -8.53 -6.17 -38.77
CA LYS A 281 -8.31 -4.97 -39.60
C LYS A 281 -9.41 -3.92 -39.37
N LEU A 282 -10.66 -4.34 -39.30
CA LEU A 282 -11.79 -3.45 -39.02
C LEU A 282 -11.69 -2.90 -37.59
N TYR A 283 -11.49 -3.77 -36.60
CA TYR A 283 -11.35 -3.40 -35.20
C TYR A 283 -10.24 -2.37 -34.99
N ARG A 284 -9.05 -2.64 -35.54
CA ARG A 284 -7.89 -1.75 -35.47
C ARG A 284 -8.19 -0.36 -36.05
N LYS A 285 -8.95 -0.29 -37.15
CA LYS A 285 -9.36 1.01 -37.72
C LYS A 285 -10.25 1.78 -36.74
N LEU A 286 -11.22 1.12 -36.11
CA LEU A 286 -12.10 1.73 -35.11
C LEU A 286 -11.32 2.17 -33.86
N PHE A 287 -10.42 1.31 -33.37
CA PHE A 287 -9.53 1.61 -32.25
C PHE A 287 -8.77 2.92 -32.45
N TYR A 288 -8.08 3.09 -33.58
CA TYR A 288 -7.29 4.31 -33.83
C TYR A 288 -8.13 5.57 -34.02
N LEU A 289 -9.39 5.44 -34.46
CA LEU A 289 -10.32 6.58 -34.53
C LEU A 289 -10.71 7.06 -33.14
N MET A 290 -10.94 6.14 -32.20
CA MET A 290 -11.32 6.45 -30.82
C MET A 290 -10.11 6.87 -29.97
N TYR A 291 -8.94 6.28 -30.22
CA TYR A 291 -7.73 6.47 -29.42
C TYR A 291 -7.08 7.86 -29.60
N LYS A 292 -7.32 8.53 -30.73
CA LYS A 292 -6.60 9.77 -31.10
C LYS A 292 -6.65 10.87 -30.05
N ASP A 293 -7.76 10.97 -29.32
CA ASP A 293 -8.03 12.06 -28.37
C ASP A 293 -7.93 11.59 -26.90
N ILE A 294 -7.47 10.37 -26.66
CA ILE A 294 -7.31 9.80 -25.32
C ILE A 294 -5.94 10.16 -24.73
N ALA A 295 -5.92 10.56 -23.45
CA ALA A 295 -4.67 10.84 -22.77
C ALA A 295 -3.85 9.55 -22.58
N LYS A 296 -2.55 9.65 -22.81
CA LYS A 296 -1.60 8.55 -22.64
C LYS A 296 -1.04 8.55 -21.21
N PRO A 297 -0.72 7.38 -20.62
CA PRO A 297 -0.02 7.34 -19.35
C PRO A 297 1.40 7.89 -19.49
N GLU A 298 1.84 8.65 -18.49
CA GLU A 298 3.21 9.14 -18.35
C GLU A 298 4.15 8.04 -17.81
N LEU A 299 3.56 7.00 -17.21
CA LEU A 299 4.25 5.77 -16.82
C LEU A 299 3.39 4.55 -17.12
N TYR A 300 3.94 3.62 -17.89
CA TYR A 300 3.33 2.34 -18.21
C TYR A 300 4.09 1.22 -17.49
N VAL A 301 3.47 0.61 -16.47
CA VAL A 301 4.06 -0.47 -15.68
C VAL A 301 3.54 -1.80 -16.19
N TYR A 302 4.39 -2.60 -16.85
CA TYR A 302 4.03 -3.94 -17.28
C TYR A 302 4.53 -4.99 -16.28
N LEU A 303 3.59 -5.65 -15.60
CA LEU A 303 3.83 -6.76 -14.69
C LEU A 303 3.92 -8.06 -15.48
N TYR A 304 5.14 -8.57 -15.63
CA TYR A 304 5.39 -9.86 -16.22
C TYR A 304 5.27 -10.97 -15.16
N GLN A 305 4.54 -12.02 -15.50
CA GLN A 305 4.51 -13.29 -14.76
C GLN A 305 4.57 -14.45 -15.73
N ASN A 306 5.24 -15.52 -15.30
CA ASN A 306 5.22 -16.80 -16.00
C ASN A 306 3.82 -17.45 -15.96
N THR A 307 3.55 -18.35 -16.91
CA THR A 307 2.24 -18.98 -17.09
C THR A 307 1.78 -19.77 -15.87
N GLU A 308 2.70 -20.46 -15.20
CA GLU A 308 2.41 -21.23 -13.98
C GLU A 308 1.81 -20.34 -12.87
N ARG A 309 2.44 -19.20 -12.59
CA ARG A 309 1.94 -18.22 -11.60
C ARG A 309 0.61 -17.60 -12.00
N LEU A 310 0.44 -17.27 -13.28
CA LEU A 310 -0.83 -16.73 -13.77
C LEU A 310 -1.97 -17.71 -13.52
N GLN A 311 -1.76 -19.00 -13.83
CA GLN A 311 -2.73 -20.07 -13.58
C GLN A 311 -3.06 -20.24 -12.09
N GLU A 312 -2.05 -20.23 -11.21
CA GLU A 312 -2.27 -20.28 -9.76
C GLU A 312 -3.17 -19.12 -9.29
N ASN A 313 -2.88 -17.91 -9.77
CA ASN A 313 -3.64 -16.71 -9.40
C ASN A 313 -5.08 -16.74 -9.94
N ILE A 314 -5.28 -17.22 -11.18
CA ILE A 314 -6.62 -17.38 -11.79
C ILE A 314 -7.45 -18.40 -11.01
N LYS A 315 -6.86 -19.54 -10.67
CA LYS A 315 -7.52 -20.59 -9.86
C LYS A 315 -7.88 -20.07 -8.47
N LYS A 316 -6.94 -19.40 -7.79
CA LYS A 316 -7.17 -18.79 -6.46
C LYS A 316 -8.28 -17.73 -6.49
N ARG A 317 -8.40 -16.97 -7.58
CA ARG A 317 -9.45 -15.96 -7.78
C ARG A 317 -10.84 -16.57 -7.97
N GLY A 318 -10.94 -17.79 -8.49
CA GLY A 318 -12.16 -18.59 -8.48
C GLY A 318 -13.32 -18.05 -9.33
N ARG A 319 -13.04 -17.36 -10.44
CA ARG A 319 -14.09 -16.97 -11.41
C ARG A 319 -14.41 -18.16 -12.31
N ASP A 320 -15.66 -18.59 -12.32
CA ASP A 320 -16.12 -19.79 -13.03
C ASP A 320 -15.71 -19.81 -14.52
N TYR A 321 -15.84 -18.67 -15.20
CA TYR A 321 -15.55 -18.54 -16.64
C TYR A 321 -14.05 -18.49 -16.98
N GLU A 322 -13.15 -18.33 -16.00
CA GLU A 322 -11.70 -18.29 -16.23
C GLU A 322 -11.00 -19.63 -15.92
N GLN A 323 -11.68 -20.59 -15.29
CA GLN A 323 -11.04 -21.80 -14.76
C GLN A 323 -10.45 -22.72 -15.84
N ASN A 324 -10.94 -22.61 -17.08
CA ASN A 324 -10.53 -23.42 -18.22
C ASN A 324 -9.64 -22.64 -19.21
N ILE A 325 -9.01 -21.55 -18.77
CA ILE A 325 -8.06 -20.83 -19.61
C ILE A 325 -6.84 -21.71 -19.86
N GLU A 326 -6.54 -21.95 -21.13
CA GLU A 326 -5.37 -22.72 -21.56
C GLU A 326 -4.06 -21.92 -21.45
N ASP A 327 -2.96 -22.61 -21.16
CA ASP A 327 -1.62 -22.02 -21.05
C ASP A 327 -1.20 -21.30 -22.34
N GLU A 328 -1.49 -21.91 -23.50
CA GLU A 328 -1.16 -21.35 -24.82
C GLU A 328 -1.82 -19.97 -25.03
N TYR A 329 -3.01 -19.75 -24.48
CA TYR A 329 -3.69 -18.46 -24.58
C TYR A 329 -2.97 -17.39 -23.76
N LEU A 330 -2.55 -17.72 -22.53
CA LEU A 330 -1.78 -16.81 -21.69
C LEU A 330 -0.41 -16.49 -22.31
N GLU A 331 0.25 -17.48 -22.92
CA GLU A 331 1.53 -17.28 -23.61
C GLU A 331 1.40 -16.36 -24.83
N LYS A 332 0.32 -16.49 -25.60
CA LYS A 332 -0.01 -15.59 -26.72
C LYS A 332 -0.22 -14.16 -26.24
N ILE A 333 -0.93 -13.97 -25.12
CA ILE A 333 -1.12 -12.65 -24.52
C ILE A 333 0.21 -12.04 -24.09
N ASN A 334 1.04 -12.79 -23.36
CA ASN A 334 2.38 -12.34 -22.96
C ASN A 334 3.21 -11.91 -24.17
N SER A 335 3.24 -12.72 -25.22
CA SER A 335 3.94 -12.39 -26.47
C SER A 335 3.37 -11.12 -27.12
N GLY A 336 2.04 -10.98 -27.14
CA GLY A 336 1.35 -9.80 -27.66
C GLY A 336 1.73 -8.50 -26.92
N TYR A 337 1.81 -8.54 -25.58
CA TYR A 337 2.29 -7.40 -24.79
C TYR A 337 3.75 -7.08 -25.10
N LEU A 338 4.65 -8.07 -25.09
CA LEU A 338 6.08 -7.82 -25.35
C LEU A 338 6.31 -7.25 -26.76
N ASP A 339 5.58 -7.75 -27.76
CA ASP A 339 5.64 -7.22 -29.12
C ASP A 339 5.08 -5.80 -29.22
N PHE A 340 4.02 -5.48 -28.48
CA PHE A 340 3.52 -4.12 -28.37
C PHE A 340 4.58 -3.19 -27.77
N LEU A 341 5.12 -3.55 -26.60
CA LEU A 341 6.08 -2.70 -25.87
C LEU A 341 7.37 -2.46 -26.64
N LYS A 342 7.88 -3.45 -27.39
CA LYS A 342 9.06 -3.28 -28.27
C LYS A 342 8.86 -2.19 -29.33
N ASN A 343 7.61 -1.96 -29.76
CA ASN A 343 7.28 -1.04 -30.84
C ASN A 343 6.79 0.34 -30.34
N GLN A 344 6.75 0.57 -29.02
CA GLN A 344 6.26 1.82 -28.42
C GLN A 344 7.40 2.66 -27.86
N SER A 345 8.17 3.32 -28.74
CA SER A 345 9.30 4.17 -28.33
C SER A 345 8.89 5.46 -27.61
N GLU A 346 7.61 5.86 -27.68
CA GLU A 346 7.09 7.09 -27.06
C GLU A 346 6.62 6.87 -25.61
N LEU A 347 6.38 5.62 -25.19
CA LEU A 347 5.91 5.32 -23.84
C LEU A 347 7.09 5.16 -22.89
N ASN A 348 6.97 5.77 -21.70
CA ASN A 348 7.86 5.47 -20.59
C ASN A 348 7.41 4.15 -19.94
N VAL A 349 8.06 3.05 -20.32
CA VAL A 349 7.69 1.69 -19.91
C VAL A 349 8.63 1.15 -18.85
N LYS A 350 8.07 0.59 -17.76
CA LYS A 350 8.78 -0.26 -16.79
C LYS A 350 8.25 -1.69 -16.91
N ILE A 351 9.09 -2.59 -17.43
CA ILE A 351 8.80 -4.04 -17.45
C ILE A 351 9.38 -4.65 -16.19
N ILE A 352 8.53 -5.26 -15.35
CA ILE A 352 8.93 -5.81 -14.05
C ILE A 352 8.48 -7.27 -13.98
N ASP A 353 9.45 -8.18 -13.88
CA ASP A 353 9.17 -9.59 -13.58
C ASP A 353 8.86 -9.74 -12.10
N ILE A 354 7.67 -10.27 -11.81
CA ILE A 354 7.16 -10.51 -10.45
C ILE A 354 6.82 -12.00 -10.24
N SER A 355 7.37 -12.90 -11.06
CA SER A 355 7.08 -14.34 -11.00
C SER A 355 7.48 -14.99 -9.67
N ASP A 356 8.50 -14.45 -9.00
CA ASP A 356 9.00 -14.91 -7.71
C ASP A 356 8.49 -14.07 -6.52
N LYS A 357 7.55 -13.15 -6.75
CA LYS A 357 7.05 -12.19 -5.74
C LYS A 357 5.58 -12.43 -5.40
N ASP A 358 5.25 -12.29 -4.12
CA ASP A 358 3.87 -12.21 -3.63
C ASP A 358 3.62 -10.84 -2.98
N PHE A 359 3.64 -9.77 -3.77
CA PHE A 359 3.40 -8.41 -3.26
C PHE A 359 1.99 -8.20 -2.69
N VAL A 360 1.06 -9.14 -2.90
CA VAL A 360 -0.29 -9.05 -2.36
C VAL A 360 -0.25 -9.35 -0.86
N ASN A 361 0.42 -10.43 -0.46
CA ASN A 361 0.46 -10.90 0.93
C ASN A 361 1.80 -10.62 1.63
N ASN A 362 2.85 -10.28 0.89
CA ASN A 362 4.18 -9.97 1.41
C ASN A 362 4.52 -8.49 1.20
N ARG A 363 4.64 -7.78 2.32
CA ARG A 363 4.96 -6.35 2.33
C ARG A 363 6.35 -6.03 1.78
N ALA A 364 7.35 -6.88 2.03
CA ALA A 364 8.70 -6.66 1.51
C ALA A 364 8.73 -6.75 -0.03
N ASP A 365 7.99 -7.71 -0.61
CA ASP A 365 7.83 -7.82 -2.06
C ASP A 365 7.09 -6.62 -2.65
N TYR A 366 6.09 -6.10 -1.94
CA TYR A 366 5.39 -4.86 -2.33
C TYR A 366 6.32 -3.65 -2.33
N LEU A 367 7.10 -3.44 -1.27
CA LEU A 367 8.06 -2.34 -1.19
C LEU A 367 9.17 -2.47 -2.25
N TRP A 368 9.62 -3.69 -2.54
CA TRP A 368 10.53 -3.96 -3.65
C TRP A 368 9.94 -3.55 -4.99
N LEU A 369 8.66 -3.89 -5.23
CA LEU A 369 7.95 -3.53 -6.46
C LEU A 369 7.80 -2.02 -6.60
N LEU A 370 7.43 -1.31 -5.53
CA LEU A 370 7.41 0.16 -5.54
C LEU A 370 8.78 0.74 -5.88
N GLY A 371 9.86 0.17 -5.32
CA GLY A 371 11.23 0.59 -5.64
C GLY A 371 11.60 0.38 -7.11
N LYS A 372 11.08 -0.67 -7.76
CA LYS A 372 11.27 -0.90 -9.21
C LYS A 372 10.45 0.04 -10.09
N ILE A 373 9.35 0.55 -9.58
CA ILE A 373 8.48 1.49 -10.31
C ILE A 373 9.05 2.91 -10.22
N CYS A 374 9.44 3.35 -9.02
CA CYS A 374 9.96 4.70 -8.77
C CYS A 374 11.46 4.88 -9.08
N GLY A 375 12.25 3.80 -9.10
CA GLY A 375 13.66 3.83 -9.52
C GLY A 375 13.81 3.45 -10.98
#